data_AF-A0AA93CRS5-F1
#
_entry.id   AF-A0AA93CRS5-F1
#
_cell.length_a   1.000
_cell.length_b   1.000
_cell.length_c   1.000
_cell.angle_alpha   90.00
_cell.angle_beta   90.00
_cell.angle_gamma   90.00
#
_symmetry.space_group_name_H-M   'P 1'
#
loop_
_entity.id
_entity.type
_entity.pdbx_description
1 polymer ?
#
loop_
_entity_poly.entity_id
_entity_poly.type
_entity_poly.pdbx_seq_one_letter_code
_entity_poly.pdbx_strand_id
1 'polypeptide(L)'
;MKTEYKILHIAPDEKFIKSANWQFEKVFPGQNSFIIFLGDRAKESNYVEPSENVEIVKLWQLNFSNFILKVKKYDLVVMHGLNFFQSKVIVNLGNSIKFLWLFWGGEIYDNPKAFKDLVIGKESQKKFLKVSFKDRIKNNFRPIYYSIFKNSILPENLILKAAKKVDNIGILHKEDFDFLKKSNV
;
A
#
# COMPACT_ATOMS: atom_id res chain seq x y z
N MET A 1 -19.93 21.93 -11.96
CA MET A 1 -19.25 20.89 -11.14
C MET A 1 -18.72 19.84 -12.10
N LYS A 2 -17.55 19.25 -11.82
CA LYS A 2 -17.00 18.18 -12.66
C LYS A 2 -17.97 16.99 -12.62
N THR A 3 -18.41 16.48 -13.78
CA THR A 3 -19.42 15.41 -13.87
C THR A 3 -18.78 14.02 -13.77
N GLU A 4 -17.49 13.90 -14.04
CA GLU A 4 -16.73 12.64 -14.02
C GLU A 4 -15.36 12.85 -13.38
N TYR A 5 -14.98 11.94 -12.49
CA TYR A 5 -13.67 11.88 -11.86
C TYR A 5 -12.86 10.73 -12.45
N LYS A 6 -11.56 10.96 -12.67
CA LYS A 6 -10.63 9.90 -13.03
C LYS A 6 -10.04 9.33 -11.75
N ILE A 7 -10.46 8.12 -11.40
CA ILE A 7 -10.07 7.45 -10.15
C ILE A 7 -9.07 6.35 -10.49
N LEU A 8 -7.85 6.45 -9.97
CA LEU A 8 -6.85 5.39 -10.11
C LEU A 8 -6.80 4.55 -8.84
N HIS A 9 -6.91 3.24 -8.98
CA HIS A 9 -6.66 2.26 -7.94
C HIS A 9 -5.28 1.65 -8.16
N ILE A 10 -4.42 1.68 -7.14
CA ILE A 10 -3.11 1.00 -7.19
C ILE A 10 -3.12 -0.10 -6.14
N ALA A 11 -2.98 -1.35 -6.59
CA ALA A 11 -3.11 -2.53 -5.74
C ALA A 11 -2.04 -3.59 -6.06
N PRO A 12 -1.63 -4.40 -5.07
CA PRO A 12 -0.95 -5.66 -5.34
C PRO A 12 -1.90 -6.65 -6.02
N ASP A 13 -1.34 -7.67 -6.67
CA ASP A 13 -2.09 -8.82 -7.18
C ASP A 13 -2.65 -9.67 -6.02
N GLU A 14 -3.91 -9.43 -5.68
CA GLU A 14 -4.59 -10.05 -4.54
C GLU A 14 -6.03 -10.46 -4.88
N LYS A 15 -6.49 -11.54 -4.23
CA LYS A 15 -7.79 -12.21 -4.50
C LYS A 15 -9.03 -11.32 -4.41
N PHE A 16 -9.01 -10.27 -3.59
CA PHE A 16 -10.16 -9.39 -3.37
C PHE A 16 -10.23 -8.24 -4.38
N ILE A 17 -9.19 -8.00 -5.19
CA ILE A 17 -9.15 -6.87 -6.11
C ILE A 17 -10.18 -7.01 -7.23
N LYS A 18 -10.46 -8.23 -7.70
CA LYS A 18 -11.53 -8.48 -8.67
C LYS A 18 -12.89 -8.01 -8.14
N SER A 19 -13.18 -8.27 -6.87
CA SER A 19 -14.41 -7.80 -6.24
C SER A 19 -14.41 -6.29 -6.04
N ALA A 20 -13.27 -5.71 -5.63
CA ALA A 20 -13.14 -4.26 -5.49
C ALA A 20 -13.41 -3.54 -6.83
N ASN A 21 -12.81 -4.01 -7.92
CA ASN A 21 -13.05 -3.48 -9.26
C ASN A 21 -14.54 -3.50 -9.62
N TRP A 22 -15.21 -4.64 -9.42
CA TRP A 22 -16.65 -4.73 -9.65
C TRP A 22 -17.46 -3.74 -8.81
N GLN A 23 -17.16 -3.60 -7.52
CA GLN A 23 -17.89 -2.67 -6.64
C GLN A 23 -17.71 -1.21 -7.05
N PHE A 24 -16.47 -0.79 -7.35
CA PHE A 24 -16.18 0.58 -7.78
C PHE A 24 -16.81 0.90 -9.14
N GLU A 25 -16.76 -0.03 -10.10
CA GLU A 25 -17.44 0.15 -11.39
C GLU A 25 -18.96 0.18 -11.29
N LYS A 26 -19.55 -0.50 -10.29
CA LYS A 26 -21.00 -0.42 -10.05
C LYS A 26 -21.45 0.95 -9.55
N VAL A 27 -20.60 1.64 -8.79
CA VAL A 27 -20.93 2.95 -8.20
C VAL A 27 -20.47 4.11 -9.10
N PHE A 28 -19.31 3.98 -9.75
CA PHE A 28 -18.73 4.97 -10.66
C PHE A 28 -18.36 4.32 -12.00
N PRO A 29 -19.35 3.98 -12.85
CA PRO A 29 -19.09 3.29 -14.12
C PRO A 29 -18.16 4.09 -15.04
N GLY A 30 -17.14 3.43 -15.59
CA GLY A 30 -16.21 4.01 -16.58
C GLY A 30 -15.24 5.05 -16.02
N GLN A 31 -15.23 5.27 -14.70
CA GLN A 31 -14.42 6.29 -14.04
C GLN A 31 -13.20 5.73 -13.32
N ASN A 32 -13.14 4.41 -13.12
CA ASN A 32 -12.05 3.77 -12.38
C ASN A 32 -11.04 3.15 -13.34
N SER A 33 -9.77 3.24 -12.99
CA SER A 33 -8.69 2.50 -13.61
C SER A 33 -7.91 1.80 -12.51
N PHE A 34 -7.45 0.57 -12.75
CA PHE A 34 -6.70 -0.24 -11.81
C PHE A 34 -5.31 -0.51 -12.38
N ILE A 35 -4.29 -0.25 -11.57
CA ILE A 35 -2.94 -0.71 -11.82
C ILE A 35 -2.59 -1.76 -10.77
N ILE A 36 -2.43 -2.99 -11.24
CA ILE A 36 -2.11 -4.15 -10.42
C ILE A 36 -0.62 -4.43 -10.57
N PHE A 37 0.15 -4.29 -9.51
CA PHE A 37 1.59 -4.55 -9.57
C PHE A 37 1.93 -5.97 -9.13
N LEU A 38 2.86 -6.58 -9.89
CA LEU A 38 3.45 -7.88 -9.58
C LEU A 38 4.78 -7.69 -8.85
N GLY A 39 4.97 -8.42 -7.76
CA GLY A 39 6.24 -8.44 -7.02
C GLY A 39 7.40 -9.06 -7.82
N ASP A 40 8.65 -8.82 -7.38
CA ASP A 40 9.92 -9.05 -8.08
C ASP A 40 10.19 -10.46 -8.67
N ARG A 41 9.28 -11.43 -8.52
CA ARG A 41 9.41 -12.80 -9.03
C ARG A 41 8.15 -13.36 -9.70
N ALA A 42 7.03 -12.63 -9.66
CA ALA A 42 5.77 -13.12 -10.18
C ALA A 42 5.71 -12.90 -11.70
N LYS A 43 5.80 -13.97 -12.49
CA LYS A 43 5.79 -13.87 -13.96
C LYS A 43 4.44 -13.38 -14.50
N GLU A 44 3.36 -13.76 -13.83
CA GLU A 44 1.97 -13.54 -14.22
C GLU A 44 1.14 -13.24 -12.95
N SER A 45 -0.04 -12.65 -13.13
CA SER A 45 -1.00 -12.47 -12.03
C SER A 45 -1.70 -13.79 -11.73
N ASN A 46 -1.96 -14.04 -10.45
CA ASN A 46 -2.70 -15.21 -9.98
C ASN A 46 -4.19 -14.94 -9.78
N TYR A 47 -4.58 -13.67 -9.60
CA TYR A 47 -5.91 -13.32 -9.10
C TYR A 47 -6.69 -12.35 -9.99
N VAL A 48 -5.98 -11.55 -10.78
CA VAL A 48 -6.58 -10.47 -11.57
C VAL A 48 -6.16 -10.60 -13.03
N GLU A 49 -7.14 -10.58 -13.91
CA GLU A 49 -6.89 -10.61 -15.35
C GLU A 49 -6.85 -9.17 -15.91
N PRO A 50 -6.00 -8.89 -16.92
CA PRO A 50 -6.05 -7.63 -17.64
C PRO A 50 -7.42 -7.40 -18.27
N SER A 51 -7.89 -6.16 -18.27
CA SER A 51 -9.13 -5.76 -18.93
C SER A 51 -9.06 -4.27 -19.31
N GLU A 52 -10.12 -3.72 -19.89
CA GLU A 52 -10.15 -2.33 -20.36
C GLU A 52 -9.74 -1.31 -19.28
N ASN A 53 -10.17 -1.54 -18.03
CA ASN A 53 -9.83 -0.69 -16.90
C ASN A 53 -8.80 -1.30 -15.94
N VAL A 54 -8.14 -2.42 -16.29
CA VAL A 54 -7.15 -3.09 -15.44
C VAL A 54 -5.84 -3.32 -16.20
N GLU A 55 -4.79 -2.68 -15.73
CA GLU A 55 -3.42 -2.83 -16.22
C GLU A 55 -2.57 -3.62 -15.21
N ILE A 56 -1.84 -4.62 -15.70
CA ILE A 56 -0.90 -5.40 -14.89
C ILE A 56 0.52 -4.90 -15.16
N VAL A 57 1.23 -4.52 -14.10
CA VAL A 57 2.56 -3.94 -14.16
C VAL A 57 3.56 -4.80 -13.40
N LYS A 58 4.67 -5.13 -14.04
CA LYS A 58 5.81 -5.80 -13.41
C LYS A 58 6.73 -4.75 -12.80
N LEU A 59 6.91 -4.75 -11.47
CA LEU A 59 7.65 -3.68 -10.79
C LEU A 59 9.10 -3.52 -11.29
N TRP A 60 9.75 -4.62 -11.67
CA TRP A 60 11.13 -4.59 -12.18
C TRP A 60 11.25 -4.07 -13.62
N GLN A 61 10.14 -3.96 -14.36
CA GLN A 61 10.09 -3.40 -15.72
C GLN A 61 9.54 -1.96 -15.71
N LEU A 62 9.10 -1.47 -14.56
CA LEU A 62 8.44 -0.18 -14.44
C LEU A 62 9.46 0.97 -14.49
N ASN A 63 9.33 1.82 -15.51
CA ASN A 63 9.96 3.14 -15.47
C ASN A 63 9.19 4.03 -14.48
N PHE A 64 9.76 4.21 -13.29
CA PHE A 64 9.08 4.90 -12.20
C PHE A 64 8.75 6.37 -12.51
N SER A 65 9.61 7.10 -13.21
CA SER A 65 9.35 8.51 -13.56
C SER A 65 8.15 8.63 -14.50
N ASN A 66 8.07 7.79 -15.53
CA ASN A 66 6.92 7.75 -16.45
C ASN A 66 5.65 7.31 -15.72
N PHE A 67 5.78 6.37 -14.79
CA PHE A 67 4.66 5.94 -13.95
C PHE A 67 4.09 7.11 -13.13
N ILE A 68 4.94 7.90 -12.48
CA ILE A 68 4.49 9.07 -11.71
C ILE A 68 3.78 10.09 -12.62
N LEU A 69 4.30 10.36 -13.82
CA LEU A 69 3.64 11.25 -14.79
C LEU A 69 2.28 10.71 -15.25
N LYS A 70 2.14 9.39 -15.39
CA LYS A 70 0.85 8.74 -15.68
C LYS A 70 -0.14 8.91 -14.53
N VAL A 71 0.29 8.69 -13.29
CA VAL A 71 -0.56 8.83 -12.10
C VAL A 71 -1.06 10.26 -11.91
N LYS A 72 -0.25 11.28 -12.23
CA LYS A 72 -0.64 12.70 -12.14
C LYS A 72 -1.86 13.10 -12.97
N LYS A 73 -2.29 12.27 -13.93
CA LYS A 73 -3.45 12.54 -14.80
C LYS A 73 -4.79 12.24 -14.13
N TYR A 74 -4.78 11.64 -12.96
CA TYR A 74 -5.97 11.25 -12.20
C TYR A 74 -6.33 12.31 -11.17
N ASP A 75 -7.59 12.35 -10.77
CA ASP A 75 -8.07 13.29 -9.75
C ASP A 75 -7.90 12.74 -8.34
N LEU A 76 -8.05 11.41 -8.21
CA LEU A 76 -7.97 10.66 -6.97
C LEU A 76 -7.17 9.37 -7.20
N VAL A 77 -6.30 9.05 -6.26
CA VAL A 77 -5.61 7.76 -6.21
C VAL A 77 -6.02 7.01 -4.96
N VAL A 78 -6.59 5.83 -5.17
CA VAL A 78 -6.97 4.88 -4.12
C VAL A 78 -5.86 3.84 -3.96
N MET A 79 -5.20 3.88 -2.82
CA MET A 79 -4.20 2.88 -2.43
C MET A 79 -4.90 1.72 -1.74
N HIS A 80 -4.80 0.56 -2.35
CA HIS A 80 -5.31 -0.71 -1.87
C HIS A 80 -4.22 -1.38 -1.04
N GLY A 81 -4.29 -1.16 0.28
CA GLY A 81 -3.17 -1.35 1.19
C GLY A 81 -2.09 -0.26 1.08
N LEU A 82 -1.08 -0.31 1.95
CA LEU A 82 0.07 0.60 1.91
C LEU A 82 1.41 -0.09 2.11
N ASN A 83 2.04 -0.47 0.99
CA ASN A 83 3.38 -1.06 0.98
C ASN A 83 4.46 -0.08 0.52
N PHE A 84 5.71 -0.56 0.40
CA PHE A 84 6.85 0.26 -0.02
C PHE A 84 6.69 0.90 -1.41
N PHE A 85 6.12 0.19 -2.39
CA PHE A 85 5.91 0.73 -3.73
C PHE A 85 4.86 1.84 -3.72
N GLN A 86 3.69 1.59 -3.13
CA GLN A 86 2.62 2.60 -2.99
C GLN A 86 3.10 3.82 -2.19
N SER A 87 3.94 3.60 -1.17
CA SER A 87 4.54 4.67 -0.38
C SER A 87 5.49 5.54 -1.19
N LYS A 88 6.30 4.95 -2.09
CA LYS A 88 7.11 5.73 -3.04
C LYS A 88 6.24 6.60 -3.93
N VAL A 89 5.10 6.09 -4.39
CA VAL A 89 4.16 6.82 -5.24
C VAL A 89 3.59 8.04 -4.50
N ILE A 90 3.04 7.85 -3.30
CA ILE A 90 2.51 8.95 -2.47
C ILE A 90 3.58 10.01 -2.18
N VAL A 91 4.76 9.58 -1.74
CA VAL A 91 5.81 10.53 -1.34
C VAL A 91 6.30 11.37 -2.51
N ASN A 92 6.41 10.80 -3.72
CA ASN A 92 6.86 11.51 -4.92
C ASN A 92 5.80 12.46 -5.50
N LEU A 93 4.53 12.06 -5.46
CA LEU A 93 3.43 12.92 -5.89
C LEU A 93 3.14 14.04 -4.89
N GLY A 94 3.40 13.80 -3.60
CA GLY A 94 3.15 14.78 -2.55
C GLY A 94 1.71 15.27 -2.58
N ASN A 95 1.50 16.57 -2.44
CA ASN A 95 0.15 17.15 -2.36
C ASN A 95 -0.44 17.48 -3.74
N SER A 96 0.17 17.01 -4.83
CA SER A 96 -0.30 17.31 -6.20
C SER A 96 -1.54 16.52 -6.62
N ILE A 97 -1.90 15.49 -5.85
CA ILE A 97 -3.06 14.63 -6.09
C ILE A 97 -3.67 14.21 -4.76
N LYS A 98 -4.96 13.88 -4.77
CA LYS A 98 -5.66 13.36 -3.59
C LYS A 98 -5.46 11.86 -3.44
N PHE A 99 -5.26 11.43 -2.21
CA PHE A 99 -5.06 10.02 -1.86
C PHE A 99 -6.14 9.53 -0.89
N LEU A 100 -6.73 8.38 -1.21
CA LEU A 100 -7.51 7.56 -0.30
C LEU A 100 -6.73 6.27 -0.05
N TRP A 101 -6.46 5.94 1.21
CA TRP A 101 -5.88 4.64 1.56
C TRP A 101 -6.96 3.71 2.11
N LEU A 102 -7.18 2.60 1.43
CA LEU A 102 -8.00 1.50 1.92
C LEU A 102 -7.12 0.58 2.76
N PHE A 103 -7.32 0.66 4.08
CA PHE A 103 -6.59 -0.11 5.07
C PHE A 103 -7.11 -1.55 5.11
N TRP A 104 -6.22 -2.54 5.00
CA TRP A 104 -6.61 -3.96 4.95
C TRP A 104 -6.23 -4.76 6.19
N GLY A 105 -5.53 -4.17 7.15
CA GLY A 105 -5.07 -4.87 8.36
C GLY A 105 -3.83 -5.73 8.15
N GLY A 106 -3.51 -6.12 6.90
CA GLY A 106 -2.24 -6.73 6.54
C GLY A 106 -1.04 -5.92 7.04
N GLU A 107 -1.15 -4.59 6.94
CA GLU A 107 -0.14 -3.62 7.33
C GLU A 107 0.19 -3.62 8.84
N ILE A 108 -0.74 -4.08 9.68
CA ILE A 108 -0.50 -4.25 11.13
C ILE A 108 0.49 -5.38 11.39
N TYR A 109 0.37 -6.50 10.67
CA TYR A 109 1.22 -7.67 10.90
C TYR A 109 2.69 -7.44 10.53
N ASP A 110 2.95 -6.52 9.61
CA ASP A 110 4.32 -6.13 9.25
C ASP A 110 4.88 -4.98 10.10
N ASN A 111 4.08 -4.44 11.04
CA ASN A 111 4.47 -3.30 11.88
C ASN A 111 4.85 -3.74 13.31
N PRO A 112 6.15 -3.72 13.68
CA PRO A 112 6.62 -4.10 15.02
C PRO A 112 5.94 -3.34 16.17
N LYS A 113 5.43 -2.13 15.92
CA LYS A 113 4.71 -1.33 16.92
C LYS A 113 3.29 -1.85 17.17
N ALA A 114 2.61 -2.35 16.16
CA ALA A 114 1.25 -2.88 16.29
C ALA A 114 1.18 -4.11 17.21
N PHE A 115 2.27 -4.87 17.31
CA PHE A 115 2.40 -5.99 18.25
C PHE A 115 2.45 -5.57 19.72
N LYS A 116 2.91 -4.35 20.02
CA LYS A 116 2.98 -3.83 21.40
C LYS A 116 1.63 -3.32 21.90
N ASP A 117 0.77 -2.86 20.99
CA ASP A 117 -0.47 -2.17 21.32
C ASP A 117 -1.69 -3.11 21.40
N LEU A 118 -1.48 -4.43 21.47
CA LEU A 118 -2.52 -5.47 21.61
C LEU A 118 -3.60 -5.49 20.52
N VAL A 119 -3.42 -4.78 19.40
CA VAL A 119 -4.31 -4.84 18.22
C VAL A 119 -4.40 -6.28 17.71
N ILE A 120 -3.31 -7.03 17.83
CA ILE A 120 -3.24 -8.44 17.50
C ILE A 120 -3.63 -9.27 18.73
N GLY A 121 -4.63 -10.14 18.59
CA GLY A 121 -5.11 -11.02 19.67
C GLY A 121 -4.02 -11.97 20.21
N LYS A 122 -4.18 -12.40 21.47
CA LYS A 122 -3.19 -13.22 22.21
C LYS A 122 -2.76 -14.50 21.47
N GLU A 123 -3.68 -15.17 20.77
CA GLU A 123 -3.36 -16.40 20.02
C GLU A 123 -2.53 -16.11 18.77
N SER A 124 -2.85 -15.04 18.05
CA SER A 124 -2.06 -14.58 16.90
C SER A 124 -0.66 -14.13 17.34
N GLN A 125 -0.56 -13.43 18.47
CA GLN A 125 0.72 -13.09 19.08
C GLN A 125 1.60 -14.32 19.32
N LYS A 126 1.09 -15.40 19.91
CA LYS A 126 1.89 -16.63 20.16
C LYS A 126 2.50 -17.25 18.90
N LYS A 127 1.82 -17.13 17.76
CA LYS A 127 2.30 -17.67 16.47
C LYS A 127 3.29 -16.74 15.78
N PHE A 128 3.04 -15.43 15.78
CA PHE A 128 3.86 -14.44 15.07
C PHE A 128 5.03 -13.87 15.91
N LEU A 129 5.01 -14.00 17.25
CA LEU A 129 6.05 -13.47 18.15
C LEU A 129 7.28 -14.38 18.33
N LYS A 130 7.35 -15.53 17.65
CA LYS A 130 8.57 -16.37 17.66
C LYS A 130 9.64 -15.77 16.73
N VAL A 131 10.14 -14.59 17.09
CA VAL A 131 11.28 -13.96 16.41
C VAL A 131 12.56 -14.58 16.94
N SER A 132 13.33 -15.23 16.07
CA SER A 132 14.59 -15.85 16.50
C SER A 132 15.60 -14.78 16.93
N PHE A 133 16.60 -15.16 17.74
CA PHE A 133 17.68 -14.25 18.11
C PHE A 133 18.42 -13.68 16.88
N LYS A 134 18.56 -14.50 15.84
CA LYS A 134 19.13 -14.12 14.53
C LYS A 134 18.30 -13.02 13.85
N ASP A 135 16.97 -13.09 13.95
CA ASP A 135 16.09 -12.07 13.38
C ASP A 135 16.15 -10.75 14.15
N ARG A 136 16.29 -10.78 15.48
CA ARG A 136 16.50 -9.56 16.29
C ARG A 136 17.80 -8.84 15.90
N ILE A 137 18.90 -9.58 15.75
CA ILE A 137 20.18 -9.03 15.31
C ILE A 137 20.04 -8.45 13.89
N LYS A 138 19.49 -9.23 12.96
CA LYS A 138 19.27 -8.79 11.57
C LYS A 138 18.44 -7.52 11.50
N ASN A 139 17.36 -7.41 12.29
CA ASN A 139 16.49 -6.24 12.32
C ASN A 139 17.18 -5.00 12.91
N ASN A 140 18.07 -5.16 13.89
CA ASN A 140 18.84 -4.03 14.45
C ASN A 140 19.89 -3.47 13.48
N PHE A 141 20.51 -4.31 12.65
CA PHE A 141 21.49 -3.88 11.64
C PHE A 141 20.86 -3.47 10.30
N ARG A 142 19.58 -3.79 10.09
CA ARG A 142 18.84 -3.46 8.86
C ARG A 142 18.84 -1.96 8.53
N PRO A 143 18.59 -1.03 9.49
CA PRO A 143 18.73 0.42 9.28
C PRO A 143 20.08 0.83 8.69
N ILE A 144 21.15 0.31 9.29
CA ILE A 144 22.52 0.62 8.91
C ILE A 144 22.81 0.07 7.51
N TYR A 145 22.38 -1.17 7.23
CA TYR A 145 22.54 -1.78 5.91
C TYR A 145 21.84 -0.97 4.80
N TYR A 146 20.59 -0.57 5.01
CA TYR A 146 19.85 0.20 4.00
C TYR A 146 20.40 1.63 3.81
N SER A 147 20.90 2.24 4.90
CA SER A 147 21.53 3.55 4.85
C SER A 147 22.89 3.54 4.15
N ILE A 148 23.73 2.52 4.39
CA ILE A 148 25.11 2.46 3.88
C ILE A 148 25.16 1.84 2.48
N PHE A 149 24.47 0.72 2.26
CA PHE A 149 24.63 -0.06 1.03
C PHE A 149 23.56 0.19 -0.01
N LYS A 150 22.41 0.77 0.37
CA LYS A 150 21.30 1.03 -0.56
C LYS A 150 20.98 2.51 -0.75
N ASN A 151 21.67 3.43 -0.04
CA ASN A 151 21.39 4.88 -0.06
C ASN A 151 19.87 5.18 0.00
N SER A 152 19.12 4.37 0.73
CA SER A 152 17.65 4.36 0.66
C SER A 152 17.06 4.46 2.05
N ILE A 153 15.92 5.14 2.13
CA ILE A 153 15.13 5.23 3.35
C ILE A 153 14.61 3.83 3.68
N LEU A 154 14.68 3.45 4.95
CA LEU A 154 14.05 2.24 5.47
C LEU A 154 12.59 2.17 4.99
N PRO A 155 12.13 1.03 4.42
CA PRO A 155 10.78 0.90 3.92
C PRO A 155 9.70 1.35 4.91
N GLU A 156 9.90 1.04 6.20
CA GLU A 156 8.98 1.38 7.30
C GLU A 156 8.86 2.90 7.49
N ASN A 157 9.97 3.63 7.39
CA ASN A 157 9.96 5.09 7.50
C ASN A 157 9.27 5.75 6.30
N LEU A 158 9.43 5.16 5.10
CA LEU A 158 8.75 5.65 3.91
C LEU A 158 7.25 5.40 3.98
N ILE A 159 6.83 4.23 4.48
CA ILE A 159 5.42 3.90 4.72
C ILE A 159 4.79 4.88 5.70
N LEU A 160 5.44 5.15 6.85
CA LEU A 160 4.95 6.14 7.80
C LEU A 160 4.88 7.55 7.20
N LYS A 161 5.85 7.94 6.38
CA LYS A 161 5.85 9.24 5.69
C LYS A 161 4.72 9.33 4.66
N ALA A 162 4.43 8.23 3.96
CA ALA A 162 3.33 8.16 3.00
C ALA A 162 1.97 8.18 3.70
N ALA A 163 1.82 7.43 4.79
CA ALA A 163 0.59 7.37 5.58
C ALA A 163 0.17 8.76 6.07
N LYS A 164 1.11 9.57 6.57
CA LYS A 164 0.86 10.97 6.98
C LYS A 164 0.48 11.94 5.86
N LYS A 165 0.63 11.52 4.60
CA LYS A 165 0.32 12.33 3.41
C LYS A 165 -1.00 11.95 2.75
N VAL A 166 -1.63 10.86 3.18
CA VAL A 166 -2.94 10.48 2.62
C VAL A 166 -4.01 11.45 3.11
N ASP A 167 -4.96 11.80 2.25
CA ASP A 167 -6.01 12.74 2.62
C ASP A 167 -7.12 12.06 3.43
N ASN A 168 -7.41 10.79 3.10
CA ASN A 168 -8.47 10.01 3.72
C ASN A 168 -8.04 8.55 3.89
N ILE A 169 -8.60 7.89 4.90
CA ILE A 169 -8.39 6.47 5.18
C ILE A 169 -9.75 5.77 5.23
N GLY A 170 -9.93 4.76 4.40
CA GLY A 170 -11.04 3.82 4.49
C GLY A 170 -10.64 2.64 5.34
N ILE A 171 -11.33 2.43 6.45
CA ILE A 171 -10.99 1.43 7.46
C ILE A 171 -12.26 0.74 7.98
N LEU A 172 -12.17 -0.55 8.23
CA LEU A 172 -13.33 -1.37 8.61
C LEU A 172 -13.51 -1.45 10.12
N HIS A 173 -12.42 -1.65 10.86
CA HIS A 173 -12.46 -1.91 12.30
C HIS A 173 -12.04 -0.70 13.11
N LYS A 174 -12.74 -0.48 14.22
CA LYS A 174 -12.48 0.65 15.13
C LYS A 174 -11.10 0.53 15.79
N GLU A 175 -10.69 -0.69 16.11
CA GLU A 175 -9.41 -1.00 16.74
C GLU A 175 -8.24 -0.58 15.85
N ASP A 176 -8.35 -0.85 14.54
CA ASP A 176 -7.35 -0.45 13.56
C ASP A 176 -7.30 1.08 13.40
N PHE A 177 -8.47 1.75 13.44
CA PHE A 177 -8.55 3.21 13.42
C PHE A 177 -7.89 3.83 14.66
N ASP A 178 -8.20 3.32 15.85
CA ASP A 178 -7.61 3.79 17.09
C ASP A 178 -6.09 3.58 17.13
N PHE A 179 -5.60 2.49 16.53
CA PHE A 179 -4.17 2.23 16.37
C PHE A 179 -3.48 3.24 15.44
N LEU A 180 -4.06 3.53 14.27
CA LEU A 180 -3.51 4.50 13.33
C LEU A 180 -3.50 5.91 13.95
N LYS A 181 -4.59 6.29 14.61
CA LYS A 181 -4.70 7.57 15.33
C LYS A 181 -3.61 7.75 16.38
N LYS A 182 -3.32 6.71 17.19
CA LYS A 182 -2.21 6.73 18.15
C LYS A 182 -0.83 6.83 17.49
N SER A 183 -0.71 6.31 16.28
CA SER A 183 0.53 6.32 15.49
C SER A 183 0.82 7.66 14.80
N ASN A 184 -0.02 8.69 15.03
CA ASN A 184 0.01 9.97 14.35
C ASN A 184 -0.03 9.81 12.82
N VAL A 185 -0.86 8.87 12.37
CA VAL A 185 -1.24 8.68 10.98
C VAL A 185 -2.60 9.33 10.78
#